data_AF-A0A956EQ52-F1
#
_entry.id   AF-A0A956EQ52-F1
#
_cell.length_a   1.000
_cell.length_b   1.000
_cell.length_c   1.000
_cell.angle_alpha   90.00
_cell.angle_beta   90.00
_cell.angle_gamma   90.00
#
_symmetry.space_group_name_H-M   'P 1'
#
loop_
_entity.id
_entity.type
_entity.pdbx_description
1 polymer ?
#
loop_
_entity_poly.entity_id
_entity_poly.type
_entity_poly.pdbx_seq_one_letter_code
_entity_poly.pdbx_strand_id
1 'polypeptide(L)'
;MQREILEEDKIHPGIREKIATNHHDIVEEVKAAIAKHRLVVVGMAQNPFPRKARALLKSKGVNFHYMEYGSYLKEWRRRNALKMWTGWPTFPMVFIKGTLVGGFEDLKKLEESGDLAKMLD
;
A
#
# COMPACT_ATOMS: atom_id res chain seq x y z
N MET A 1 -14.80 7.71 -7.30
CA MET A 1 -14.23 7.97 -8.65
C MET A 1 -13.45 6.74 -9.07
N GLN A 2 -13.69 6.21 -10.27
CA GLN A 2 -12.92 5.09 -10.82
C GLN A 2 -11.69 5.65 -11.55
N ARG A 3 -10.51 5.09 -11.30
CA ARG A 3 -9.29 5.46 -12.02
C ARG A 3 -9.43 5.05 -13.48
N GLU A 4 -9.09 5.95 -14.41
CA GLU A 4 -9.01 5.61 -15.83
C GLU A 4 -7.88 4.61 -16.08
N ILE A 5 -8.23 3.44 -16.63
CA ILE A 5 -7.30 2.39 -17.08
C ILE A 5 -7.68 1.99 -18.51
N LEU A 6 -6.70 1.55 -19.30
CA LEU A 6 -6.95 1.12 -20.68
C LEU A 6 -7.91 -0.09 -20.68
N GLU A 7 -8.99 0.01 -21.44
CA GLU A 7 -9.99 -1.07 -21.59
C GLU A 7 -9.35 -2.30 -22.23
N GLU A 8 -9.75 -3.50 -21.80
CA GLU A 8 -9.10 -4.76 -22.22
C GLU A 8 -9.27 -5.05 -23.72
N ASP A 9 -10.39 -4.64 -24.31
CA ASP A 9 -10.66 -4.75 -25.75
C ASP A 9 -9.70 -3.87 -26.58
N LYS A 10 -9.16 -2.80 -25.99
CA LYS A 10 -8.08 -1.96 -26.54
C LYS A 10 -6.67 -2.49 -26.26
N ILE A 11 -6.55 -3.70 -25.70
CA ILE A 11 -5.28 -4.42 -25.49
C ILE A 11 -5.21 -5.60 -26.47
N HIS A 12 -4.12 -5.65 -27.24
CA HIS A 12 -3.85 -6.75 -28.16
C HIS A 12 -3.84 -8.11 -27.41
N PRO A 13 -4.56 -9.15 -27.86
CA PRO A 13 -4.69 -10.42 -27.14
C PRO A 13 -3.36 -11.05 -26.72
N GLY A 14 -2.35 -11.01 -27.59
CA GLY A 14 -1.03 -11.59 -27.34
C GLY A 14 -0.20 -10.92 -26.23
N ILE A 15 -0.63 -9.79 -25.66
CA ILE A 15 0.06 -9.14 -24.53
C ILE A 15 -0.79 -9.07 -23.25
N ARG A 16 -2.05 -9.55 -23.28
CA ARG A 16 -2.98 -9.45 -22.14
C ARG A 16 -2.46 -10.19 -20.92
N GLU A 17 -1.98 -11.42 -21.09
CA GLU A 17 -1.41 -12.22 -20.00
C GLU A 17 -0.17 -11.55 -19.38
N LYS A 18 0.69 -10.96 -20.22
CA LYS A 18 1.87 -10.22 -19.73
C LYS A 18 1.48 -9.04 -18.85
N ILE A 19 0.40 -8.32 -19.20
CA ILE A 19 -0.12 -7.23 -18.38
C ILE A 19 -0.74 -7.77 -17.09
N ALA A 20 -1.54 -8.83 -17.17
CA ALA A 20 -2.23 -9.42 -16.03
C ALA A 20 -1.28 -10.00 -14.96
N THR A 21 -0.16 -10.58 -15.41
CA THR A 21 0.80 -11.28 -14.53
C THR A 21 1.98 -10.41 -14.09
N ASN A 22 2.15 -9.20 -14.65
CA ASN A 22 3.29 -8.33 -14.38
C ASN A 22 3.40 -7.96 -12.89
N HIS A 23 4.35 -8.60 -12.20
CA HIS A 23 4.58 -8.44 -10.76
C HIS A 23 3.30 -8.65 -9.93
N HIS A 24 2.46 -9.60 -10.33
CA HIS A 24 1.25 -9.97 -9.58
C HIS A 24 1.59 -10.56 -8.19
N ASP A 25 2.74 -11.21 -8.06
CA ASP A 25 3.23 -11.86 -6.85
C ASP A 25 3.26 -10.92 -5.63
N ILE A 26 3.81 -9.70 -5.79
CA ILE A 26 3.87 -8.71 -4.70
C ILE A 26 2.48 -8.17 -4.31
N VAL A 27 1.55 -8.10 -5.28
CA VAL A 27 0.18 -7.65 -5.04
C VAL A 27 -0.57 -8.70 -4.21
N GLU A 28 -0.43 -9.97 -4.56
CA GLU A 28 -1.01 -11.07 -3.79
C GLU A 28 -0.41 -11.18 -2.38
N GLU A 29 0.89 -10.96 -2.23
CA GLU A 29 1.54 -10.91 -0.92
C GLU A 29 0.92 -9.82 -0.02
N VAL A 30 0.73 -8.61 -0.57
CA VAL A 30 0.08 -7.53 0.17
C VAL A 30 -1.39 -7.82 0.44
N LYS A 31 -2.14 -8.39 -0.53
CA LYS A 31 -3.54 -8.81 -0.33
C LYS A 31 -3.68 -9.83 0.81
N ALA A 32 -2.79 -10.82 0.85
CA ALA A 32 -2.77 -11.80 1.93
C ALA A 32 -2.48 -11.15 3.28
N ALA A 33 -1.53 -10.20 3.32
CA ALA A 33 -1.21 -9.47 4.53
C ALA A 33 -2.38 -8.61 5.04
N ILE A 34 -3.09 -7.89 4.17
CA ILE A 34 -4.23 -7.05 4.57
C ILE A 34 -5.44 -7.87 5.01
N ALA A 35 -5.58 -9.11 4.53
CA ALA A 35 -6.60 -10.05 5.00
C ALA A 35 -6.26 -10.64 6.38
N LYS A 36 -4.97 -10.86 6.64
CA LYS A 36 -4.48 -11.47 7.89
C LYS A 36 -4.32 -10.47 9.04
N HIS A 37 -3.95 -9.23 8.75
CA HIS A 37 -3.56 -8.24 9.75
C HIS A 37 -4.50 -7.04 9.75
N ARG A 38 -4.93 -6.62 10.96
CA ARG A 38 -5.80 -5.44 11.13
C ARG A 38 -5.17 -4.15 10.62
N LEU A 39 -3.84 -4.02 10.72
CA LEU A 39 -3.11 -2.85 10.25
C LEU A 39 -1.86 -3.32 9.49
N VAL A 40 -1.75 -2.91 8.23
CA VAL A 40 -0.58 -3.18 7.39
C VAL A 40 0.01 -1.85 6.92
N VAL A 41 1.31 -1.69 7.07
CA VAL A 41 2.08 -0.59 6.50
C VAL A 41 2.99 -1.16 5.42
N VAL A 42 2.77 -0.75 4.18
CA VAL A 42 3.66 -1.10 3.07
C VAL A 42 4.59 0.07 2.82
N GLY A 43 5.90 -0.18 2.79
CA GLY A 43 6.93 0.83 2.64
C GLY A 43 8.10 0.39 1.76
N MET A 44 9.17 1.18 1.82
CA MET A 44 10.42 0.92 1.11
C MET A 44 11.59 1.42 1.95
N ALA A 45 12.76 0.80 1.75
CA ALA A 45 13.99 1.24 2.40
C ALA A 45 14.34 2.69 2.01
N GLN A 46 15.05 3.37 2.90
CA GLN A 46 15.52 4.76 2.77
C GLN A 46 14.43 5.85 2.72
N ASN A 47 13.15 5.49 2.53
CA ASN A 47 12.07 6.47 2.60
C ASN A 47 11.79 6.83 4.08
N PRO A 48 11.85 8.12 4.46
CA PRO A 48 11.61 8.54 5.85
C PRO A 48 10.13 8.42 6.28
N PHE A 49 9.17 8.45 5.36
CA PHE A 49 7.74 8.46 5.68
C PHE A 49 7.22 7.12 6.24
N PRO A 50 7.59 5.94 5.69
CA PRO A 50 7.28 4.66 6.34
C PRO A 50 7.85 4.57 7.76
N ARG A 51 9.06 5.10 7.99
CA ARG A 51 9.65 5.16 9.34
C ARG A 51 8.81 6.03 10.28
N LYS A 52 8.37 7.21 9.83
CA LYS A 52 7.49 8.10 10.60
C LYS A 52 6.14 7.45 10.92
N ALA A 53 5.51 6.79 9.94
CA ALA A 53 4.23 6.09 10.14
C ALA A 53 4.36 4.98 11.20
N ARG A 54 5.40 4.15 11.12
CA ARG A 54 5.69 3.12 12.12
C ARG A 54 5.94 3.70 13.51
N ALA A 55 6.67 4.81 13.59
CA ALA A 55 6.95 5.48 14.87
C ALA A 55 5.66 6.02 15.51
N LEU A 56 4.77 6.63 14.73
CA LEU A 56 3.46 7.09 15.19
C LEU A 56 2.60 5.93 15.71
N LEU A 57 2.51 4.82 14.96
CA LEU A 57 1.73 3.67 15.40
C LEU A 57 2.32 3.03 16.68
N LYS A 58 3.65 2.95 16.75
CA LYS A 58 4.35 2.43 17.94
C LYS A 58 4.14 3.32 19.17
N SER A 59 4.15 4.65 19.02
CA SER A 59 3.91 5.55 20.16
C SER A 59 2.47 5.46 20.70
N LYS A 60 1.53 4.99 19.88
CA LYS A 60 0.14 4.70 20.28
C LYS A 60 -0.08 3.28 20.78
N GLY A 61 0.95 2.44 20.82
CA GLY A 61 0.83 1.03 21.21
C GLY A 61 0.03 0.17 20.22
N VAL A 62 -0.13 0.64 18.98
CA VAL A 62 -0.89 -0.09 17.95
C VAL A 62 0.00 -1.12 17.28
N ASN A 63 -0.44 -2.38 17.30
CA ASN A 63 0.24 -3.45 16.56
C ASN A 63 -0.02 -3.31 15.06
N PHE A 64 1.04 -3.40 14.27
CA PHE A 64 0.98 -3.36 12.82
C PHE A 64 1.94 -4.36 12.18
N HIS A 65 1.57 -4.81 10.98
CA HIS A 65 2.47 -5.57 10.13
C HIS A 65 3.17 -4.62 9.15
N TYR A 66 4.49 -4.71 9.05
CA TYR A 66 5.27 -3.87 8.13
C TYR A 66 5.87 -4.72 7.01
N MET A 67 5.64 -4.30 5.78
CA MET A 67 6.22 -4.91 4.58
C MET A 67 7.10 -3.88 3.89
N GLU A 68 8.34 -4.26 3.60
CA GLU A 68 9.32 -3.38 2.96
C GLU A 68 9.73 -3.94 1.61
N TYR A 69 9.64 -3.11 0.56
CA TYR A 69 10.00 -3.52 -0.79
C TYR A 69 11.04 -2.57 -1.40
N GLY A 70 12.22 -3.11 -1.72
CA GLY A 70 13.29 -2.38 -2.40
C GLY A 70 13.75 -1.08 -1.74
N SER A 71 14.37 -0.22 -2.54
CA SER A 71 14.90 1.08 -2.12
C SER A 71 14.78 2.10 -3.26
N TYR A 72 15.33 3.31 -3.14
CA TYR A 72 15.36 4.23 -4.30
C TYR A 72 16.19 3.67 -5.47
N LEU A 73 17.10 2.73 -5.18
CA LEU A 73 18.03 2.17 -6.16
C LEU A 73 17.58 0.81 -6.72
N LYS A 74 16.59 0.14 -6.11
CA LYS A 74 16.21 -1.24 -6.45
C LYS A 74 14.70 -1.47 -6.39
N GLU A 75 14.23 -2.42 -7.22
CA GLU A 75 12.86 -2.96 -7.25
C GLU A 75 11.73 -1.95 -7.50
N TRP A 76 12.06 -0.80 -8.11
CA TRP A 76 11.05 0.21 -8.44
C TRP A 76 9.94 -0.32 -9.36
N ARG A 77 10.26 -1.25 -10.29
CA ARG A 77 9.29 -1.90 -11.17
C ARG A 77 8.29 -2.78 -10.42
N ARG A 78 8.77 -3.61 -9.48
CA ARG A 78 7.91 -4.44 -8.61
C ARG A 78 6.97 -3.56 -7.79
N ARG A 79 7.50 -2.51 -7.16
CA ARG A 79 6.67 -1.55 -6.41
C ARG A 79 5.66 -0.80 -7.27
N ASN A 80 5.94 -0.58 -8.55
CA ASN A 80 5.01 0.12 -9.41
C ASN A 80 3.68 -0.65 -9.55
N ALA A 81 3.73 -1.99 -9.50
CA ALA A 81 2.52 -2.81 -9.51
C ALA A 81 1.59 -2.49 -8.31
N LEU A 82 2.14 -2.25 -7.12
CA LEU A 82 1.35 -1.83 -5.96
C LEU A 82 0.66 -0.48 -6.18
N LYS A 83 1.34 0.48 -6.83
CA LYS A 83 0.76 1.80 -7.17
C LYS A 83 -0.31 1.70 -8.26
N MET A 84 -0.11 0.80 -9.22
CA MET A 84 -1.08 0.51 -10.27
C MET A 84 -2.35 -0.10 -9.67
N TRP A 85 -2.19 -1.12 -8.83
CA TRP A 85 -3.28 -1.83 -8.17
C TRP A 85 -4.09 -0.92 -7.22
N THR A 86 -3.43 -0.18 -6.34
CA THR A 86 -4.11 0.67 -5.35
C THR A 86 -4.62 1.99 -5.91
N GLY A 87 -4.05 2.48 -7.01
CA GLY A 87 -4.23 3.87 -7.44
C GLY A 87 -3.45 4.90 -6.62
N TRP A 88 -2.74 4.48 -5.58
CA TRP A 88 -2.05 5.39 -4.66
C TRP A 88 -0.63 5.73 -5.12
N PRO A 89 -0.24 7.02 -5.15
CA PRO A 89 0.98 7.45 -5.83
C PRO A 89 2.27 7.26 -4.99
N THR A 90 2.19 7.14 -3.66
CA THR A 90 3.35 7.28 -2.76
C THR A 90 3.51 6.12 -1.76
N PHE A 91 4.64 6.10 -1.06
CA PHE A 91 4.85 5.23 0.11
C PHE A 91 5.07 6.10 1.36
N PRO A 92 4.55 5.70 2.53
CA PRO A 92 3.91 4.40 2.81
C PRO A 92 2.50 4.29 2.23
N MET A 93 2.02 3.07 2.03
CA MET A 93 0.59 2.76 1.88
C MET A 93 0.14 2.13 3.19
N VAL A 94 -0.84 2.74 3.86
CA VAL A 94 -1.35 2.27 5.14
C VAL A 94 -2.73 1.68 4.94
N PHE A 95 -2.91 0.43 5.38
CA PHE A 95 -4.18 -0.27 5.34
C PHE A 95 -4.69 -0.52 6.76
N ILE A 96 -5.97 -0.24 7.00
CA ILE A 96 -6.66 -0.53 8.24
C ILE A 96 -7.90 -1.38 7.91
N LYS A 97 -7.97 -2.60 8.45
CA LYS A 97 -9.04 -3.59 8.20
C LYS A 97 -9.33 -3.78 6.70
N GLY A 98 -8.27 -3.92 5.90
CA GLY A 98 -8.36 -4.07 4.44
C GLY A 98 -8.58 -2.78 3.65
N THR A 99 -8.89 -1.66 4.31
CA THR A 99 -9.12 -0.36 3.65
C THR A 99 -7.84 0.45 3.56
N LEU A 100 -7.48 0.90 2.35
CA LEU A 100 -6.39 1.86 2.16
C LEU A 100 -6.79 3.23 2.73
N VAL A 101 -6.05 3.70 3.75
CA VAL A 101 -6.29 5.01 4.38
C VAL A 101 -5.36 6.12 3.86
N GLY A 102 -4.38 5.76 3.03
CA GLY A 102 -3.45 6.70 2.41
C GLY A 102 -2.01 6.55 2.91
N GLY A 103 -1.33 7.68 3.02
CA GLY A 103 0.08 7.75 3.42
C GLY A 103 0.30 8.14 4.88
N PHE A 104 1.51 8.63 5.18
CA PHE A 104 1.83 9.10 6.53
C PHE A 104 1.02 10.33 6.93
N GLU A 105 0.86 11.30 6.02
CA GLU A 105 0.09 12.53 6.25
C GLU A 105 -1.37 12.19 6.59
N ASP A 106 -1.99 11.28 5.84
CA ASP A 106 -3.38 10.87 6.04
C ASP A 106 -3.54 10.08 7.35
N LEU A 107 -2.60 9.18 7.66
CA LEU A 107 -2.56 8.49 8.95
C LEU A 107 -2.44 9.48 10.12
N LYS A 108 -1.62 10.52 9.99
CA LYS A 108 -1.48 11.56 11.01
C LYS A 108 -2.78 12.34 11.20
N LYS A 109 -3.48 12.70 10.11
CA LYS A 109 -4.79 13.37 10.19
C LYS A 109 -5.86 12.48 10.85
N LEU A 110 -5.86 11.18 10.58
CA LEU A 110 -6.75 10.22 11.24
C LEU A 110 -6.46 10.12 12.74
N GLU A 111 -5.18 10.21 13.13
CA GLU A 111 -4.79 10.25 14.54
C GLU A 111 -5.23 11.56 15.21
N GLU A 112 -4.97 12.71 14.59
CA GLU A 112 -5.33 14.03 15.12
C GLU A 112 -6.85 14.22 15.28
N SER A 113 -7.65 13.62 14.40
CA SER A 113 -9.12 13.62 14.47
C SER A 113 -9.69 12.59 15.45
N GLY A 114 -8.86 11.66 15.94
CA GLY A 114 -9.30 10.51 16.75
C GLY A 114 -10.01 9.41 15.96
N ASP A 115 -10.17 9.55 14.65
CA ASP A 115 -10.80 8.54 13.80
C ASP A 115 -9.95 7.27 13.66
N LEU A 116 -8.62 7.39 13.82
CA LEU A 116 -7.72 6.23 13.84
C LEU A 116 -8.12 5.23 14.93
N ALA A 117 -8.46 5.70 16.14
CA ALA A 117 -8.88 4.84 17.23
C ALA A 117 -10.19 4.11 16.88
N LYS A 118 -11.18 4.85 16.36
CA LYS A 118 -12.48 4.29 15.94
C LYS A 118 -12.33 3.24 14.83
N MET A 119 -11.41 3.44 13.90
CA MET A 119 -11.13 2.45 12.86
C MET A 119 -10.46 1.19 13.42
N LEU A 120 -9.72 1.33 14.52
CA LEU A 120 -8.98 0.26 15.19
C LEU A 120 -9.77 -0.47 16.27
N ASP A 121 -10.95 -0.01 16.66
CA ASP A 121 -11.89 -0.74 17.53
C ASP A 121 -12.62 -1.84 16.76
#